data_AF-A0A6B2DZ00-F1
#
_entry.id   AF-A0A6B2DZ00-F1
#
_cell.length_a   1.000
_cell.length_b   1.000
_cell.length_c   1.000
_cell.angle_alpha   90.00
_cell.angle_beta   90.00
_cell.angle_gamma   90.00
#
_symmetry.space_group_name_H-M   'P 1'
#
loop_
_entity.id
_entity.type
_entity.pdbx_description
1 polymer ?
#
loop_
_entity_poly.entity_id
_entity_poly.type
_entity_poly.pdbx_seq_one_letter_code
_entity_poly.pdbx_strand_id
1 'polypeptide(L)'
;PGLRPGAAWADLNTAAPGAKRRLATLAAEHDVPFADVAIMAPVPGRGLRVPMLTSGKAAEAVATTLNGFGAAVEVMPGDAGLAAERKLLRSVFFKGMSAAVVEALRAARAAGCEDWLREVIVGELTAAGASTVDRLVSGSYRHAVRRTAEMAAAAEMLGELAVRADVAAAARDQLRFIADSQDC
;
A
#
# COMPACT_ATOMS: atom_id res chain seq x y z
N PRO A 1 1.82 -30.73 -12.13
CA PRO A 1 2.07 -32.18 -11.90
C PRO A 1 2.15 -32.51 -10.40
N GLY A 2 1.24 -33.35 -9.88
CA GLY A 2 1.20 -33.77 -8.47
C GLY A 2 -0.04 -33.33 -7.67
N LEU A 3 -0.85 -32.41 -8.21
CA LEU A 3 -2.16 -32.09 -7.65
C LEU A 3 -3.18 -33.18 -8.02
N ARG A 4 -4.03 -33.56 -7.06
CA ARG A 4 -5.14 -34.49 -7.30
C ARG A 4 -6.26 -33.78 -8.07
N PRO A 5 -7.05 -34.50 -8.88
CA PRO A 5 -8.28 -33.96 -9.46
C PRO A 5 -9.17 -33.32 -8.38
N GLY A 6 -9.74 -32.15 -8.69
CA GLY A 6 -10.57 -31.38 -7.75
C GLY A 6 -9.82 -30.53 -6.73
N ALA A 7 -8.48 -30.54 -6.72
CA ALA A 7 -7.71 -29.62 -5.89
C ALA A 7 -7.80 -28.18 -6.41
N ALA A 8 -7.85 -27.21 -5.49
CA ALA A 8 -7.71 -25.79 -5.79
C ALA A 8 -6.34 -25.28 -5.35
N TRP A 9 -5.73 -24.41 -6.14
CA TRP A 9 -4.50 -23.72 -5.76
C TRP A 9 -4.82 -22.33 -5.21
N ALA A 10 -4.69 -22.18 -3.89
CA ALA A 10 -4.72 -20.88 -3.22
C ALA A 10 -3.29 -20.33 -3.07
N ASP A 11 -2.96 -19.26 -3.78
CA ASP A 11 -1.66 -18.60 -3.65
C ASP A 11 -1.74 -17.42 -2.67
N LEU A 12 -1.14 -17.60 -1.49
CA LEU A 12 -1.08 -16.60 -0.42
C LEU A 12 0.19 -15.74 -0.46
N ASN A 13 1.07 -15.99 -1.44
CA ASN A 13 2.32 -15.25 -1.57
C ASN A 13 2.06 -13.77 -1.86
N THR A 14 2.91 -12.90 -1.30
CA THR A 14 2.91 -11.48 -1.67
C THR A 14 3.64 -11.34 -3.00
N ALA A 15 2.89 -11.07 -4.07
CA ALA A 15 3.44 -10.88 -5.41
C ALA A 15 2.66 -9.76 -6.14
N ALA A 16 3.25 -9.23 -7.21
CA ALA A 16 2.58 -8.26 -8.07
C ALA A 16 1.33 -8.89 -8.74
N PRO A 17 0.29 -8.10 -9.08
CA PRO A 17 -0.93 -8.62 -9.70
C PRO A 17 -0.65 -9.37 -11.01
N GLY A 18 0.32 -8.89 -11.80
CA GLY A 18 0.76 -9.56 -13.01
C GLY A 18 1.35 -10.95 -12.77
N ALA A 19 2.01 -11.18 -11.64
CA ALA A 19 2.49 -12.53 -11.29
C ALA A 19 1.32 -13.46 -10.97
N LYS A 20 0.32 -12.99 -10.21
CA LYS A 20 -0.91 -13.76 -9.91
C LYS A 20 -1.67 -14.14 -11.17
N ARG A 21 -1.79 -13.22 -12.13
CA ARG A 21 -2.39 -13.49 -13.46
C ARG A 21 -1.63 -14.59 -14.20
N ARG A 22 -0.30 -14.55 -14.23
CA ARG A 22 0.51 -15.61 -14.86
C ARG A 22 0.34 -16.97 -14.18
N LEU A 23 0.29 -17.00 -12.85
CA LEU A 23 0.02 -18.24 -12.09
C LEU A 23 -1.36 -18.80 -12.41
N ALA A 24 -2.37 -17.94 -12.54
CA ALA A 24 -3.71 -18.35 -12.92
C ALA A 24 -3.77 -18.92 -14.34
N THR A 25 -3.04 -18.34 -15.29
CA THR A 25 -2.89 -18.89 -16.65
C THR A 25 -2.24 -20.28 -16.60
N LEU A 26 -1.12 -20.42 -15.90
CA LEU A 26 -0.43 -21.71 -15.74
C LEU A 26 -1.33 -22.76 -15.07
N ALA A 27 -2.11 -22.36 -14.07
CA ALA A 27 -3.05 -23.27 -13.42
C ALA A 27 -4.15 -23.74 -14.39
N ALA A 28 -4.65 -22.84 -15.23
CA ALA A 28 -5.66 -23.15 -16.24
C ALA A 28 -5.14 -24.11 -17.33
N GLU A 29 -3.88 -24.01 -17.75
CA GLU A 29 -3.23 -24.95 -18.68
C GLU A 29 -3.19 -26.40 -18.16
N HIS A 30 -3.39 -26.57 -16.85
CA HIS A 30 -3.40 -27.86 -16.16
C HIS A 30 -4.75 -28.20 -15.53
N ASP A 31 -5.83 -27.49 -15.91
CA ASP A 31 -7.19 -27.67 -15.36
C ASP A 31 -7.26 -27.53 -13.82
N VAL A 32 -6.38 -26.72 -13.24
CA VAL A 32 -6.35 -26.42 -11.80
C VAL A 32 -7.04 -25.08 -11.55
N PRO A 33 -8.12 -25.03 -10.76
CA PRO A 33 -8.74 -23.77 -10.37
C PRO A 33 -7.81 -23.02 -9.40
N PHE A 34 -7.59 -21.73 -9.67
CA PHE A 34 -6.65 -20.87 -8.94
C PHE A 34 -7.37 -19.73 -8.18
N ALA A 35 -6.89 -19.43 -6.98
CA ALA A 35 -7.27 -18.27 -6.19
C ALA A 35 -6.03 -17.44 -5.82
N ASP A 36 -6.07 -16.15 -6.16
CA ASP A 36 -5.20 -15.15 -5.55
C ASP A 36 -5.74 -14.85 -4.16
N VAL A 37 -4.92 -15.00 -3.12
CA VAL A 37 -5.29 -14.68 -1.74
C VAL A 37 -4.35 -13.61 -1.18
N ALA A 38 -4.90 -12.48 -0.77
CA ALA A 38 -4.17 -11.36 -0.23
C ALA A 38 -4.41 -11.19 1.27
N ILE A 39 -3.35 -11.38 2.07
CA ILE A 39 -3.36 -11.13 3.51
C ILE A 39 -3.31 -9.62 3.79
N MET A 40 -4.28 -9.10 4.54
CA MET A 40 -4.56 -7.67 4.69
C MET A 40 -4.05 -7.05 5.99
N ALA A 41 -3.56 -7.85 6.92
CA ALA A 41 -2.98 -7.36 8.17
C ALA A 41 -1.79 -8.25 8.61
N PRO A 42 -0.98 -7.81 9.59
CA PRO A 42 0.02 -8.68 10.20
C PRO A 42 -0.63 -9.95 10.79
N VAL A 43 -0.03 -11.10 10.48
CA VAL A 43 -0.50 -12.43 10.92
C VAL A 43 -0.25 -12.69 12.42
N PRO A 44 0.92 -12.36 13.01
CA PRO A 44 1.15 -12.57 14.44
C PRO A 44 0.04 -11.95 15.31
N GLY A 45 -0.45 -12.71 16.29
CA GLY A 45 -1.59 -12.34 17.14
C GLY A 45 -2.98 -12.61 16.57
N ARG A 46 -3.16 -12.59 15.23
CA ARG A 46 -4.45 -12.90 14.58
C ARG A 46 -4.56 -14.35 14.12
N GLY A 47 -3.43 -14.95 13.73
CA GLY A 47 -3.40 -16.31 13.16
C GLY A 47 -4.34 -16.43 11.96
N LEU A 48 -5.14 -17.50 11.92
CA LEU A 48 -6.10 -17.78 10.85
C LEU A 48 -7.17 -16.68 10.67
N ARG A 49 -7.48 -15.91 11.71
CA ARG A 49 -8.47 -14.80 11.67
C ARG A 49 -7.92 -13.52 11.05
N VAL A 50 -6.71 -13.54 10.49
CA VAL A 50 -6.19 -12.39 9.75
C VAL A 50 -7.12 -12.11 8.57
N PRO A 51 -7.57 -10.85 8.36
CA PRO A 51 -8.42 -10.53 7.22
C PRO A 51 -7.70 -10.83 5.90
N MET A 52 -8.39 -11.50 5.00
CA MET A 52 -7.91 -11.90 3.69
C MET A 52 -8.92 -11.53 2.61
N LEU A 53 -8.43 -11.12 1.46
CA LEU A 53 -9.23 -10.99 0.24
C LEU A 53 -8.87 -12.13 -0.71
N THR A 54 -9.83 -12.63 -1.48
CA THR A 54 -9.54 -13.61 -2.54
C THR A 54 -10.24 -13.31 -3.85
N SER A 55 -9.56 -13.56 -4.97
CA SER A 55 -10.11 -13.41 -6.33
C SER A 55 -9.63 -14.53 -7.27
N GLY A 56 -10.30 -14.69 -8.42
CA GLY A 56 -10.03 -15.76 -9.38
C GLY A 56 -11.01 -16.94 -9.31
N LYS A 57 -10.83 -17.91 -10.22
CA LYS A 57 -11.79 -19.01 -10.45
C LYS A 57 -12.06 -19.87 -9.20
N ALA A 58 -11.09 -20.01 -8.31
CA ALA A 58 -11.25 -20.79 -7.07
C ALA A 58 -11.64 -19.95 -5.83
N ALA A 59 -11.86 -18.64 -5.99
CA ALA A 59 -12.04 -17.70 -4.87
C ALA A 59 -13.14 -18.13 -3.90
N GLU A 60 -14.34 -18.44 -4.41
CA GLU A 60 -15.49 -18.90 -3.62
C GLU A 60 -15.20 -20.21 -2.86
N ALA A 61 -14.62 -21.20 -3.54
CA ALA A 61 -14.30 -22.49 -2.94
C ALA A 61 -13.25 -22.35 -1.82
N VAL A 62 -12.23 -21.52 -2.04
CA VAL A 62 -11.17 -21.23 -1.06
C VAL A 62 -11.73 -20.46 0.13
N ALA A 63 -12.53 -19.41 -0.10
CA ALA A 63 -13.17 -18.65 0.96
C ALA A 63 -14.08 -19.54 1.81
N THR A 64 -14.96 -20.31 1.18
CA THR A 64 -15.87 -21.24 1.87
C THR A 64 -15.10 -22.22 2.76
N THR A 65 -14.05 -22.84 2.21
CA THR A 65 -13.24 -23.83 2.93
C THR A 65 -12.53 -23.19 4.13
N LEU A 66 -11.82 -22.08 3.92
CA LEU A 66 -11.03 -21.44 4.98
C LEU A 66 -11.93 -20.82 6.06
N ASN A 67 -13.04 -20.20 5.68
CA ASN A 67 -14.01 -19.64 6.62
C ASN A 67 -14.68 -20.75 7.46
N GLY A 68 -14.87 -21.95 6.89
CA GLY A 68 -15.30 -23.13 7.65
C GLY A 68 -14.35 -23.52 8.79
N PHE A 69 -13.06 -23.15 8.71
CA PHE A 69 -12.07 -23.33 9.78
C PHE A 69 -11.93 -22.10 10.70
N GLY A 70 -12.75 -21.06 10.53
CA GLY A 70 -12.70 -19.84 11.32
C GLY A 70 -11.75 -18.76 10.77
N ALA A 71 -11.41 -18.81 9.48
CA ALA A 71 -10.74 -17.70 8.81
C ALA A 71 -11.69 -16.51 8.57
N ALA A 72 -11.10 -15.38 8.15
CA ALA A 72 -11.82 -14.20 7.70
C ALA A 72 -11.43 -13.87 6.26
N VAL A 73 -11.99 -14.62 5.30
CA VAL A 73 -11.76 -14.47 3.87
C VAL A 73 -12.98 -13.87 3.19
N GLU A 74 -12.79 -12.72 2.53
CA GLU A 74 -13.81 -12.07 1.71
C GLU A 74 -13.51 -12.30 0.22
N VAL A 75 -14.53 -12.69 -0.54
CA VAL A 75 -14.42 -12.88 -1.99
C VAL A 75 -14.57 -11.54 -2.70
N MET A 76 -13.59 -11.22 -3.53
CA MET A 76 -13.64 -10.13 -4.49
C MET A 76 -14.06 -10.68 -5.86
N PRO A 77 -15.23 -10.28 -6.39
CA PRO A 77 -15.63 -10.66 -7.73
C PRO A 77 -14.63 -10.14 -8.77
N GLY A 78 -13.99 -11.05 -9.50
CA GLY A 78 -13.04 -10.72 -10.56
C GLY A 78 -11.91 -11.72 -10.69
N ASP A 79 -11.01 -11.43 -11.62
CA ASP A 79 -9.90 -12.31 -11.96
C ASP A 79 -8.81 -12.35 -10.88
N ALA A 80 -7.97 -13.39 -10.96
CA ALA A 80 -6.78 -13.50 -10.13
C ALA A 80 -5.87 -12.27 -10.32
N GLY A 81 -5.34 -11.75 -9.21
CA GLY A 81 -4.54 -10.53 -9.17
C GLY A 81 -5.27 -9.33 -8.59
N LEU A 82 -6.62 -9.32 -8.59
CA LEU A 82 -7.41 -8.23 -8.01
C LEU A 82 -7.19 -8.11 -6.49
N ALA A 83 -7.15 -9.23 -5.76
CA ALA A 83 -6.87 -9.22 -4.33
C ALA A 83 -5.45 -8.67 -4.04
N ALA A 84 -4.44 -9.13 -4.78
CA ALA A 84 -3.08 -8.62 -4.69
C ALA A 84 -2.99 -7.12 -5.04
N GLU A 85 -3.73 -6.66 -6.04
CA GLU A 85 -3.81 -5.26 -6.44
C GLU A 85 -4.33 -4.38 -5.31
N ARG A 86 -5.47 -4.74 -4.70
CA ARG A 86 -6.01 -4.01 -3.54
C ARG A 86 -5.03 -3.94 -2.38
N LYS A 87 -4.33 -5.03 -2.08
CA LYS A 87 -3.30 -5.06 -1.03
C LYS A 87 -2.13 -4.12 -1.34
N LEU A 88 -1.67 -4.10 -2.58
CA LEU A 88 -0.53 -3.28 -2.97
C LEU A 88 -0.90 -1.79 -3.08
N LEU A 89 -2.08 -1.44 -3.60
CA LEU A 89 -2.60 -0.07 -3.58
C LEU A 89 -2.65 0.49 -2.15
N ARG A 90 -3.18 -0.29 -1.20
CA ARG A 90 -3.14 0.08 0.23
C ARG A 90 -1.71 0.24 0.74
N SER A 91 -0.80 -0.63 0.31
CA SER A 91 0.61 -0.58 0.72
C SER A 91 1.32 0.67 0.22
N VAL A 92 1.01 1.18 -0.97
CA VAL A 92 1.57 2.44 -1.49
C VAL A 92 1.33 3.58 -0.49
N PHE A 93 0.08 3.74 -0.04
CA PHE A 93 -0.27 4.76 0.95
C PHE A 93 0.39 4.53 2.31
N PHE A 94 0.16 3.37 2.95
CA PHE A 94 0.63 3.14 4.33
C PHE A 94 2.15 3.13 4.44
N LYS A 95 2.85 2.53 3.47
CA LYS A 95 4.32 2.47 3.49
C LYS A 95 4.93 3.81 3.10
N GLY A 96 4.32 4.55 2.17
CA GLY A 96 4.75 5.92 1.84
C GLY A 96 4.62 6.87 3.03
N MET A 97 3.47 6.84 3.71
CA MET A 97 3.24 7.61 4.95
C MET A 97 4.22 7.20 6.06
N SER A 98 4.43 5.89 6.27
CA SER A 98 5.40 5.41 7.26
C SER A 98 6.83 5.89 6.95
N ALA A 99 7.22 5.90 5.67
CA ALA A 99 8.53 6.42 5.26
C ALA A 99 8.64 7.92 5.55
N ALA A 100 7.59 8.70 5.22
CA ALA A 100 7.53 10.13 5.51
C ALA A 100 7.67 10.43 7.02
N VAL A 101 6.94 9.69 7.87
CA VAL A 101 7.02 9.82 9.33
C VAL A 101 8.44 9.51 9.84
N VAL A 102 9.06 8.43 9.35
CA VAL A 102 10.42 8.04 9.78
C VAL A 102 11.46 9.08 9.35
N GLU A 103 11.38 9.59 8.13
CA GLU A 103 12.29 10.63 7.64
C GLU A 103 12.13 11.93 8.43
N ALA A 104 10.89 12.39 8.63
CA ALA A 104 10.61 13.61 9.36
C ALA A 104 11.06 13.52 10.83
N LEU A 105 10.83 12.40 11.51
CA LEU A 105 11.29 12.20 12.89
C LEU A 105 12.81 12.11 13.02
N ARG A 106 13.52 11.58 12.01
CA ARG A 106 14.99 11.61 11.97
C ARG A 106 15.50 13.05 11.85
N ALA A 107 14.90 13.84 10.96
CA ALA A 107 15.23 15.26 10.82
C ALA A 107 14.95 16.04 12.11
N ALA A 108 13.77 15.84 12.73
CA ALA A 108 13.43 16.49 13.99
C ALA A 108 14.35 16.07 15.14
N ARG A 109 14.79 14.81 15.19
CA ARG A 109 15.80 14.37 16.16
C ARG A 109 17.12 15.12 15.98
N ALA A 110 17.61 15.23 14.74
CA ALA A 110 18.83 15.98 14.44
C ALA A 110 18.71 17.47 14.79
N ALA A 111 17.51 18.04 14.65
CA ALA A 111 17.19 19.42 15.02
C ALA A 111 16.84 19.62 16.51
N GLY A 112 16.78 18.55 17.33
CA GLY A 112 16.46 18.63 18.76
C GLY A 112 14.98 18.86 19.09
N CYS A 113 14.05 18.56 18.18
CA CYS A 113 12.61 18.81 18.33
C CYS A 113 11.71 17.60 18.04
N GLU A 114 12.22 16.36 18.22
CA GLU A 114 11.47 15.13 17.91
C GLU A 114 10.12 15.03 18.64
N ASP A 115 10.09 15.33 19.95
CA ASP A 115 8.87 15.18 20.76
C ASP A 115 7.76 16.11 20.27
N TRP A 116 8.10 17.36 19.94
CA TRP A 116 7.17 18.31 19.32
C TRP A 116 6.62 17.77 17.99
N LEU A 117 7.49 17.24 17.11
CA LEU A 117 7.02 16.72 15.83
C LEU A 117 6.12 15.49 16.00
N ARG A 118 6.38 14.65 17.01
CA ARG A 118 5.50 13.52 17.33
C ARG A 118 4.10 13.98 17.71
N GLU A 119 3.98 15.02 18.53
CA GLU A 119 2.68 15.60 18.89
C GLU A 119 1.95 16.13 17.66
N VAL A 120 2.64 16.83 16.75
CA VAL A 120 2.07 17.31 15.47
C VAL A 120 1.55 16.14 14.63
N ILE A 121 2.35 15.08 14.45
CA ILE A 121 1.95 13.91 13.65
C ILE A 121 0.74 13.21 14.27
N VAL A 122 0.72 13.02 15.59
CA VAL A 122 -0.41 12.41 16.28
C VAL A 122 -1.67 13.26 16.13
N GLY A 123 -1.56 14.59 16.28
CA GLY A 123 -2.66 15.52 16.08
C GLY A 123 -3.28 15.42 14.68
N GLU A 124 -2.45 15.47 13.64
CA GLU A 124 -2.90 15.37 12.24
C GLU A 124 -3.56 14.02 11.93
N LEU A 125 -2.97 12.91 12.39
CA LEU A 125 -3.54 11.58 12.18
C LEU A 125 -4.84 11.36 12.96
N THR A 126 -4.97 11.96 14.14
CA THR A 126 -6.20 11.87 14.96
C THR A 126 -7.33 12.69 14.36
N ALA A 127 -7.02 13.86 13.78
CA ALA A 127 -8.01 14.74 13.14
C ALA A 127 -8.38 14.32 11.70
N ALA A 128 -7.72 13.31 11.13
CA ALA A 128 -7.91 12.92 9.74
C ALA A 128 -9.31 12.33 9.48
N GLY A 129 -9.96 12.83 8.42
CA GLY A 129 -11.25 12.33 7.93
C GLY A 129 -11.34 12.37 6.41
N ALA A 130 -12.53 12.14 5.84
CA ALA A 130 -12.74 12.13 4.39
C ALA A 130 -12.24 13.42 3.70
N SER A 131 -12.55 14.59 4.29
CA SER A 131 -12.11 15.89 3.79
C SER A 131 -10.58 16.08 3.80
N THR A 132 -9.85 15.35 4.64
CA THR A 132 -8.38 15.40 4.66
C THR A 132 -7.82 14.85 3.35
N VAL A 133 -8.38 13.75 2.83
CA VAL A 133 -7.94 13.17 1.54
C VAL A 133 -8.17 14.15 0.40
N ASP A 134 -9.37 14.74 0.33
CA ASP A 134 -9.71 15.70 -0.72
C ASP A 134 -8.82 16.94 -0.67
N ARG A 135 -8.53 17.44 0.53
CA ARG A 135 -7.62 18.58 0.75
C ARG A 135 -6.17 18.25 0.35
N LEU A 136 -5.69 17.05 0.63
CA LEU A 136 -4.35 16.61 0.23
C LEU A 136 -4.23 16.57 -1.29
N VAL A 137 -5.23 16.04 -1.99
CA VAL A 137 -5.25 16.00 -3.46
C VAL A 137 -5.41 17.40 -4.04
N SER A 138 -6.52 18.09 -3.76
CA SER A 138 -6.83 19.40 -4.33
C SER A 138 -5.77 20.45 -4.02
N GLY A 139 -5.25 20.48 -2.79
CA GLY A 139 -4.19 21.39 -2.38
C GLY A 139 -2.85 21.12 -3.08
N SER A 140 -2.56 19.85 -3.42
CA SER A 140 -1.34 19.50 -4.15
C SER A 140 -1.39 19.97 -5.59
N TYR A 141 -2.52 19.77 -6.28
CA TYR A 141 -2.72 20.32 -7.62
C TYR A 141 -2.77 21.86 -7.62
N ARG A 142 -3.47 22.48 -6.68
CA ARG A 142 -3.62 23.94 -6.64
C ARG A 142 -2.30 24.68 -6.38
N HIS A 143 -1.39 24.08 -5.62
CA HIS A 143 -0.17 24.72 -5.16
C HIS A 143 1.10 23.97 -5.59
N ALA A 144 1.04 23.21 -6.68
CA ALA A 144 2.10 22.31 -7.13
C ALA A 144 3.46 23.02 -7.27
N VAL A 145 3.50 24.17 -7.96
CA VAL A 145 4.72 24.98 -8.15
C VAL A 145 5.31 25.44 -6.81
N ARG A 146 4.50 26.07 -5.96
CA ARG A 146 4.96 26.55 -4.64
C ARG A 146 5.44 25.41 -3.75
N ARG A 147 4.67 24.33 -3.66
CA ARG A 147 5.01 23.17 -2.82
C ARG A 147 6.25 22.43 -3.33
N THR A 148 6.51 22.48 -4.64
CA THR A 148 7.77 21.97 -5.21
C THR A 148 8.97 22.72 -4.63
N ALA A 149 8.91 24.06 -4.59
CA ALA A 149 9.97 24.88 -4.00
C ALA A 149 10.11 24.62 -2.48
N GLU A 150 9.00 24.50 -1.76
CA GLU A 150 9.00 24.17 -0.32
C GLU A 150 9.68 22.83 -0.04
N MET A 151 9.38 21.79 -0.84
CA MET A 151 10.00 20.48 -0.67
C MET A 151 11.47 20.45 -1.12
N ALA A 152 11.89 21.32 -2.05
CA ALA A 152 13.29 21.51 -2.38
C ALA A 152 14.07 22.10 -1.20
N ALA A 153 13.55 23.16 -0.57
CA ALA A 153 14.14 23.75 0.63
C ALA A 153 14.15 22.76 1.82
N ALA A 154 13.10 21.95 1.98
CA ALA A 154 13.07 20.90 2.98
C ALA A 154 14.17 19.85 2.76
N ALA A 155 14.41 19.45 1.50
CA ALA A 155 15.49 18.52 1.19
C ALA A 155 16.89 19.11 1.46
N GLU A 156 17.09 20.40 1.20
CA GLU A 156 18.32 21.13 1.54
C GLU A 156 18.55 21.15 3.07
N MET A 157 17.53 21.53 3.84
CA MET A 157 17.57 21.53 5.31
C MET A 157 17.91 20.13 5.87
N LEU A 158 17.32 19.06 5.31
CA LEU A 158 17.66 17.69 5.72
C LEU A 158 19.13 17.38 5.46
N GLY A 159 19.68 17.85 4.34
CA GLY A 159 21.10 17.74 4.02
C GLY A 159 22.01 18.45 5.02
N GLU A 160 21.66 19.68 5.43
CA GLU A 160 22.38 20.44 6.47
C GLU A 160 22.39 19.72 7.83
N LEU A 161 21.31 19.00 8.15
CA LEU A 161 21.19 18.16 9.34
C LEU A 161 21.88 16.78 9.19
N ALA A 162 22.55 16.52 8.07
CA ALA A 162 23.13 15.22 7.73
C ALA A 162 22.12 14.05 7.71
N VAL A 163 20.87 14.33 7.34
CA VAL A 163 19.77 13.37 7.19
C VAL A 163 19.46 13.17 5.71
N ARG A 164 19.23 11.92 5.29
CA ARG A 164 18.80 11.65 3.89
C ARG A 164 17.39 12.20 3.65
N ALA A 165 17.19 12.80 2.48
CA ALA A 165 15.95 13.44 2.06
C ALA A 165 15.21 12.64 0.97
N ASP A 166 15.08 11.31 1.16
CA ASP A 166 14.53 10.42 0.13
C ASP A 166 13.04 10.72 -0.15
N VAL A 167 12.26 10.89 0.90
CA VAL A 167 10.83 11.18 0.82
C VAL A 167 10.59 12.64 0.44
N ALA A 168 11.36 13.58 0.99
CA ALA A 168 11.28 14.99 0.63
C ALA A 168 11.60 15.20 -0.86
N ALA A 169 12.63 14.53 -1.40
CA ALA A 169 12.94 14.56 -2.82
C ALA A 169 11.84 13.92 -3.68
N ALA A 170 11.33 12.75 -3.27
CA ALA A 170 10.22 12.11 -3.99
C ALA A 170 8.95 12.98 -4.01
N ALA A 171 8.63 13.66 -2.91
CA ALA A 171 7.51 14.58 -2.83
C ALA A 171 7.70 15.80 -3.74
N ARG A 172 8.90 16.40 -3.74
CA ARG A 172 9.27 17.47 -4.69
C ARG A 172 9.07 17.01 -6.14
N ASP A 173 9.55 15.83 -6.49
CA ASP A 173 9.50 15.32 -7.86
C ASP A 173 8.06 15.03 -8.32
N GLN A 174 7.23 14.48 -7.42
CA GLN A 174 5.81 14.27 -7.68
C GLN A 174 5.06 15.60 -7.88
N LEU A 175 5.34 16.62 -7.05
CA LEU A 175 4.71 17.94 -7.16
C LEU A 175 5.14 18.68 -8.44
N ARG A 176 6.42 18.55 -8.82
CA ARG A 176 6.94 19.07 -10.08
C ARG A 176 6.25 18.43 -11.27
N PHE A 177 6.13 17.11 -11.29
CA PHE A 177 5.39 16.41 -12.34
C PHE A 177 3.94 16.89 -12.45
N ILE A 178 3.27 17.14 -11.33
CA ILE A 178 1.91 17.71 -11.32
C ILE A 178 1.89 19.12 -11.91
N ALA A 179 2.85 19.98 -11.54
CA ALA A 179 2.95 21.33 -12.08
C ALA A 179 3.16 21.32 -13.60
N ASP A 180 4.14 20.53 -14.07
CA ASP A 180 4.48 20.43 -15.49
C ASP A 180 3.31 19.86 -16.33
N SER A 181 2.49 19.00 -15.72
CA SER A 181 1.30 18.42 -16.37
C SER A 181 0.10 19.37 -16.42
N GLN A 182 0.09 20.47 -15.67
CA GLN A 182 -0.96 21.50 -15.72
C GLN A 182 -0.69 22.56 -16.79
N ASP A 183 0.57 22.72 -17.19
CA ASP A 183 1.00 23.66 -18.22
C ASP A 183 0.90 23.06 -19.65
N CYS A 184 0.50 21.79 -19.77
CA CYS A 184 0.21 21.08 -21.03
C CYS A 184 -1.29 21.04 -21.33
#